data_AF-A0A7K2QPD3-F1
#
_entry.id   AF-A0A7K2QPD3-F1
#
_cell.length_a   1.000
_cell.length_b   1.000
_cell.length_c   1.000
_cell.angle_alpha   90.00
_cell.angle_beta   90.00
_cell.angle_gamma   90.00
#
_symmetry.space_group_name_H-M   'P 1'
#
loop_
_entity.id
_entity.type
_entity.pdbx_description
1 polymer ?
#
loop_
_entity_poly.entity_id
_entity_poly.type
_entity_poly.pdbx_seq_one_letter_code
_entity_poly.pdbx_strand_id
1 'polypeptide(L)'
;APEAAKALSVHPQTVRYRMRQLEKLFGPGLRDPRTRFELEMALRSRRLMAQVRRQNSRIGRKARVATTDFRPLGVGRMARV
;
A
#
# COMPACT_ATOMS: atom_id res chain seq x y z
N ALA A 1 -24.59 -7.59 0.44
CA ALA A 1 -24.30 -6.42 1.31
C ALA A 1 -23.87 -6.79 2.73
N PRO A 2 -24.57 -7.63 3.51
CA PRO A 2 -24.22 -7.89 4.91
C PRO A 2 -22.86 -8.59 5.08
N GLU A 3 -22.49 -9.50 4.18
CA GLU A 3 -21.17 -10.16 4.21
C GLU A 3 -20.00 -9.18 4.04
N ALA A 4 -20.07 -8.31 3.02
CA ALA A 4 -19.07 -7.27 2.81
C ALA A 4 -19.01 -6.27 3.98
N ALA A 5 -20.15 -5.98 4.60
CA ALA A 5 -20.22 -5.12 5.78
C ALA A 5 -19.47 -5.72 6.97
N LYS A 6 -19.67 -7.03 7.22
CA LYS A 6 -18.93 -7.80 8.23
C LYS A 6 -17.43 -7.85 7.91
N ALA A 7 -17.06 -8.16 6.67
CA ALA A 7 -15.66 -8.25 6.25
C ALA A 7 -14.89 -6.92 6.37
N LEU A 8 -15.59 -5.79 6.21
CA LEU A 8 -15.02 -4.45 6.27
C LEU A 8 -15.24 -3.76 7.63
N SER A 9 -15.90 -4.42 8.59
CA SER A 9 -16.28 -3.82 9.89
C SER A 9 -17.01 -2.48 9.75
N VAL A 10 -17.97 -2.40 8.83
CA VAL A 10 -18.80 -1.21 8.60
C VAL A 10 -20.28 -1.57 8.67
N HIS A 11 -21.14 -0.58 8.91
CA HIS A 11 -22.58 -0.78 8.86
C HIS A 11 -23.04 -1.16 7.43
N PRO A 12 -24.00 -2.09 7.24
CA PRO A 12 -24.50 -2.49 5.92
C PRO A 12 -25.01 -1.33 5.05
N GLN A 13 -25.54 -0.27 5.67
CA GLN A 13 -25.95 0.94 4.94
C GLN A 13 -24.77 1.69 4.31
N THR A 14 -23.61 1.69 4.97
CA THR A 14 -22.39 2.31 4.43
C THR A 14 -21.91 1.57 3.20
N VAL A 15 -21.99 0.23 3.19
CA VAL A 15 -21.69 -0.57 1.99
C VAL A 15 -22.67 -0.24 0.86
N ARG A 16 -23.98 -0.23 1.12
CA ARG A 16 -25.00 0.14 0.12
C ARG A 16 -24.78 1.54 -0.44
N TYR A 17 -24.47 2.51 0.42
CA TYR A 17 -24.17 3.87 0.01
C TYR A 17 -22.96 3.94 -0.91
N ARG A 18 -21.84 3.30 -0.53
CA ARG A 18 -20.62 3.26 -1.35
C ARG A 18 -20.85 2.55 -2.69
N MET A 19 -21.60 1.45 -2.71
CA MET A 19 -21.94 0.76 -3.96
C MET A 19 -22.76 1.65 -4.90
N ARG A 20 -23.76 2.38 -4.39
CA ARG A 20 -24.50 3.36 -5.21
C ARG A 20 -23.61 4.47 -5.76
N GLN A 21 -22.63 4.94 -4.99
CA GLN A 21 -21.66 5.93 -5.49
C GLN A 21 -20.79 5.35 -6.60
N LEU A 22 -20.35 4.11 -6.47
CA LEU A 22 -19.62 3.41 -7.52
C LEU A 22 -20.49 3.22 -8.78
N GLU A 23 -21.76 2.85 -8.63
CA GLU A 23 -22.71 2.75 -9.74
C GLU A 23 -22.91 4.09 -10.46
N LYS A 24 -22.86 5.22 -9.75
CA LYS A 24 -22.89 6.55 -10.39
C LYS A 24 -21.63 6.87 -11.19
N LEU A 25 -20.46 6.42 -10.73
CA LEU A 25 -19.17 6.71 -11.37
C LEU A 25 -18.89 5.79 -12.57
N PHE A 26 -19.22 4.52 -12.44
CA PHE A 26 -18.88 3.48 -13.41
C PHE A 26 -20.08 3.01 -14.24
N GLY A 27 -21.29 3.39 -13.84
CA GLY A 27 -22.52 3.08 -14.58
C GLY A 27 -22.70 1.57 -14.80
N PRO A 28 -23.12 1.16 -16.02
CA PRO A 28 -23.28 -0.24 -16.38
C PRO A 28 -21.98 -1.06 -16.31
N GLY A 29 -20.81 -0.43 -16.37
CA GLY A 29 -19.51 -1.10 -16.39
C GLY A 29 -19.25 -1.98 -15.15
N LEU A 30 -19.86 -1.67 -14.01
CA LEU A 30 -19.74 -2.54 -12.82
C LEU A 30 -20.45 -3.89 -12.98
N ARG A 31 -21.34 -4.04 -13.96
CA ARG A 31 -22.03 -5.30 -14.27
C ARG A 31 -21.38 -6.04 -15.43
N ASP A 32 -20.58 -5.36 -16.25
CA ASP A 32 -19.84 -5.95 -17.36
C ASP A 32 -18.67 -6.83 -16.84
N PRO A 33 -18.63 -8.13 -17.19
CA PRO A 33 -17.56 -9.03 -16.76
C PRO A 33 -16.15 -8.55 -17.15
N ARG A 34 -16.01 -7.94 -18.33
CA ARG A 34 -14.71 -7.46 -18.82
C ARG A 34 -14.19 -6.30 -17.98
N THR A 35 -15.03 -5.28 -17.78
CA THR A 35 -14.73 -4.12 -16.93
C THR A 35 -14.47 -4.53 -15.48
N ARG A 36 -15.25 -5.47 -14.92
CA ARG A 36 -15.02 -6.00 -13.57
C ARG A 36 -13.65 -6.65 -13.44
N PHE A 37 -13.27 -7.47 -14.42
CA PHE A 37 -11.96 -8.11 -14.43
C PHE A 37 -10.81 -7.08 -14.45
N GLU A 38 -10.92 -6.05 -15.31
CA GLU A 38 -9.93 -4.98 -15.40
C GLU A 38 -9.80 -4.20 -14.07
N LEU A 39 -10.92 -3.90 -13.41
CA LEU A 39 -10.93 -3.27 -12.08
C LEU A 39 -10.25 -4.15 -11.02
N GLU A 40 -10.51 -5.46 -11.02
CA GLU A 40 -9.85 -6.40 -10.10
C GLU A 40 -8.34 -6.45 -10.34
N MET A 41 -7.90 -6.50 -11.61
CA MET A 41 -6.49 -6.45 -11.96
C MET A 41 -5.82 -5.16 -11.47
N ALA A 42 -6.46 -4.01 -11.71
CA ALA A 42 -5.94 -2.70 -11.28
C ALA A 42 -5.78 -2.63 -9.75
N LEU A 43 -6.77 -3.12 -8.98
CA LEU A 43 -6.71 -3.15 -7.52
C LEU A 43 -5.62 -4.07 -6.99
N ARG A 44 -5.44 -5.26 -7.60
CA ARG A 44 -4.37 -6.20 -7.24
C ARG A 44 -3.00 -5.61 -7.53
N SER A 45 -2.81 -5.01 -8.71
CA SER A 45 -1.56 -4.34 -9.09
C SER A 45 -1.22 -3.20 -8.12
N ARG A 46 -2.20 -2.34 -7.80
CA ARG A 46 -2.01 -1.25 -6.82
C ARG A 46 -1.60 -1.76 -5.45
N ARG A 47 -2.19 -2.88 -4.97
CA ARG A 47 -1.80 -3.50 -3.69
C ARG A 47 -0.37 -4.03 -3.72
N LEU A 48 0.02 -4.69 -4.80
CA LEU A 48 1.39 -5.20 -5.00
C LEU A 48 2.40 -4.06 -5.02
N MET A 49 2.14 -3.00 -5.81
CA MET A 49 2.99 -1.81 -5.86
C MET A 49 3.14 -1.15 -4.49
N ALA A 50 2.05 -1.01 -3.73
CA ALA A 50 2.10 -0.49 -2.36
C ALA A 50 2.96 -1.37 -1.43
N GLN A 51 2.94 -2.69 -1.61
CA GLN A 51 3.79 -3.61 -0.84
C GLN A 51 5.27 -3.46 -1.20
N VAL A 52 5.60 -3.43 -2.49
CA VAL A 52 6.98 -3.23 -2.96
C VAL A 52 7.54 -1.91 -2.43
N ARG A 53 6.77 -0.82 -2.48
CA ARG A 53 7.17 0.48 -1.92
C ARG A 53 7.46 0.40 -0.42
N ARG A 54 6.64 -0.33 0.36
CA ARG A 54 6.88 -0.56 1.80
C ARG A 54 8.09 -1.44 2.07
N GLN A 55 8.41 -2.39 1.20
CA GLN A 55 9.61 -3.23 1.32
C GLN A 55 10.86 -2.38 1.06
N ASN A 56 10.87 -1.58 0.00
CA ASN A 56 12.00 -0.72 -0.34
C ASN A 56 12.27 0.33 0.75
N SER A 57 11.24 0.91 1.35
CA SER A 57 11.41 1.85 2.47
C SER A 57 11.98 1.18 3.73
N ARG A 58 11.64 -0.10 3.98
CA ARG A 58 12.24 -0.90 5.06
C ARG A 58 13.72 -1.17 4.82
N ILE A 59 14.09 -1.55 3.60
CA ILE A 59 15.49 -1.82 3.21
C ILE A 59 16.33 -0.55 3.37
N GLY A 60 15.85 0.59 2.84
CA GLY A 60 16.54 1.88 2.99
C GLY A 60 16.68 2.31 4.45
N ARG A 61 15.67 2.07 5.30
CA ARG A 61 15.75 2.35 6.74
C ARG A 61 16.79 1.46 7.43
N LYS A 62 16.85 0.16 7.11
CA LYS A 62 17.83 -0.78 7.68
C LYS A 62 19.26 -0.41 7.27
N ALA A 63 19.47 -0.01 6.01
CA ALA A 63 20.77 0.46 5.53
C ALA A 63 21.22 1.71 6.31
N ARG A 64 20.31 2.67 6.56
CA ARG A 64 20.63 3.87 7.36
C ARG A 64 20.99 3.54 8.82
N VAL A 65 20.27 2.61 9.46
CA VAL A 65 20.61 2.17 10.83
C VAL A 65 21.99 1.52 10.86
N ALA A 66 22.30 0.64 9.90
CA ALA A 66 23.62 0.03 9.80
C ALA A 66 24.75 1.07 9.59
N THR A 67 24.50 2.15 8.81
CA THR A 67 25.49 3.24 8.68
C THR A 67 25.66 4.08 9.94
N THR A 68 24.62 4.20 10.78
CA THR A 68 24.71 4.93 12.06
C THR A 68 25.40 4.09 13.12
N ASP A 69 25.18 2.77 13.11
CA ASP A 69 25.84 1.81 14.02
C ASP A 69 27.32 1.61 13.65
N PHE A 70 27.69 1.86 12.39
CA PHE A 70 29.08 1.92 11.94
C PHE A 70 29.71 3.27 12.29
N ARG A 71 29.92 3.54 13.59
CA ARG A 71 30.81 4.62 14.04
C ARG A 71 32.25 4.08 13.96
N PRO A 72 33.11 4.55 13.03
CA PRO A 72 34.50 4.12 13.03
C PRO A 72 35.17 4.74 14.26
N LEU A 73 35.39 3.93 15.30
CA LEU A 73 36.32 4.27 16.35
C LEU A 73 37.73 4.10 15.78
N GLY A 74 38.46 5.21 15.66
CA GLY A 74 39.89 5.19 15.43
C GLY A 74 40.33 5.64 14.03
N VAL A 75 40.45 6.95 13.85
CA VAL A 75 41.57 7.49 13.07
C VAL A 75 42.28 8.48 13.98
N GLY A 76 43.37 8.02 14.58
CA GLY A 76 44.26 8.85 15.39
C GLY A 76 44.77 10.01 14.54
N ARG A 77 44.46 11.24 14.97
CA ARG A 77 45.20 12.41 14.53
C ARG A 77 46.60 12.32 15.15
N MET A 78 47.54 11.73 14.43
CA MET A 78 48.95 12.08 14.60
C MET A 78 49.11 13.50 14.06
N ALA A 79 49.07 14.47 14.97
CA ALA A 79 49.58 15.81 14.73
C ALA A 79 51.09 15.70 14.53
N ARG A 80 51.56 16.04 13.34
CA ARG A 80 52.96 16.13 12.97
C ARG A 80 53.54 17.37 13.66
N VAL A 81 54.59 17.13 14.46
CA VAL A 81 55.46 18.14 15.10
C VAL A 81 56.25 18.88 14.03
#